data_AF-Q72NA3-F1
#
_entry.id   AF-Q72NA3-F1
#
_cell.length_a   1.000
_cell.length_b   1.000
_cell.length_c   1.000
_cell.angle_alpha   90.00
_cell.angle_beta   90.00
_cell.angle_gamma   90.00
#
_symmetry.space_group_name_H-M   'P 1'
#
loop_
_entity.id
_entity.type
_entity.pdbx_description
1 polymer ?
#
loop_
_entity_poly.entity_id
_entity_poly.type
_entity_poly.pdbx_seq_one_letter_code
_entity_poly.pdbx_strand_id
1 'polypeptide(L)'
;MEPEDSIVWISEEELAKQRRIAKDLRKTSWWKKKKSSGLCHYCGKKFLPEELTMDHLIPIAKGGKSIKANLVPACKECNSAKKNKLPFEFDSETK
;
A
#
# COMPACT_ATOMS: atom_id res chain seq x y z
N MET A 1 13.33 -9.16 -25.85
CA MET A 1 13.44 -9.43 -24.41
C MET A 1 12.13 -8.95 -23.81
N GLU A 2 11.17 -9.86 -23.70
CA GLU A 2 9.83 -9.56 -23.17
C GLU A 2 9.98 -9.11 -21.72
N PRO A 3 9.29 -8.04 -21.28
CA PRO A 3 9.38 -7.61 -19.89
C PRO A 3 8.63 -8.63 -19.02
N GLU A 4 9.36 -9.42 -18.23
CA GLU A 4 8.86 -10.43 -17.28
C GLU A 4 8.04 -9.85 -16.10
N ASP A 5 7.63 -8.57 -16.13
CA ASP A 5 7.32 -7.82 -14.92
C ASP A 5 5.83 -7.51 -14.66
N SER A 6 4.88 -8.20 -15.30
CA SER A 6 3.47 -7.98 -14.96
C SER A 6 2.57 -9.19 -15.18
N ILE A 7 2.80 -10.25 -14.42
CA ILE A 7 1.73 -11.21 -14.13
C ILE A 7 0.69 -10.48 -13.27
N VAL A 8 -0.36 -9.97 -13.92
CA VAL A 8 -1.56 -9.50 -13.23
C VAL A 8 -2.38 -10.76 -12.92
N TRP A 9 -2.49 -11.10 -11.64
CA TRP A 9 -3.13 -12.34 -11.17
C TRP A 9 -4.66 -12.27 -11.17
N ILE A 10 -5.22 -11.12 -11.55
CA ILE A 10 -6.65 -10.81 -11.48
C ILE A 10 -7.10 -10.03 -12.71
N SER A 11 -8.41 -10.05 -12.99
CA SER A 11 -8.99 -9.28 -14.10
C SER A 11 -8.87 -7.77 -13.91
N GLU A 12 -8.89 -7.03 -15.02
CA GLU A 12 -8.87 -5.57 -15.01
C GLU A 12 -10.09 -4.97 -14.28
N GLU A 13 -11.25 -5.62 -14.38
CA GLU A 13 -12.47 -5.24 -13.67
C GLU A 13 -12.28 -5.30 -12.15
N GLU A 14 -11.67 -6.36 -11.65
CA GLU A 14 -11.39 -6.50 -10.22
C GLU A 14 -10.34 -5.48 -9.76
N LEU A 15 -9.31 -5.21 -10.58
CA LEU A 15 -8.34 -4.15 -10.32
C LEU A 15 -9.01 -2.77 -10.22
N ALA A 16 -9.92 -2.45 -11.13
CA ALA A 16 -10.67 -1.19 -11.13
C ALA A 16 -11.59 -1.08 -9.90
N LYS A 17 -12.28 -2.17 -9.55
CA LYS A 17 -13.13 -2.26 -8.36
C LYS A 17 -12.33 -2.01 -7.08
N GLN A 18 -11.21 -2.70 -6.90
CA GLN A 18 -10.36 -2.54 -5.73
C GLN A 18 -9.77 -1.13 -5.65
N ARG A 19 -9.38 -0.53 -6.78
CA ARG A 19 -8.92 0.87 -6.82
C ARG A 19 -10.01 1.86 -6.42
N ARG A 20 -11.26 1.63 -6.83
CA ARG A 20 -12.42 2.46 -6.40
C ARG A 20 -12.64 2.35 -4.89
N ILE A 21 -12.65 1.14 -4.35
CA ILE A 21 -12.80 0.91 -2.90
C ILE A 21 -11.68 1.61 -2.11
N ALA A 22 -10.43 1.54 -2.58
CA ALA A 22 -9.31 2.23 -1.93
C ALA A 22 -9.49 3.77 -1.92
N LYS A 23 -9.96 4.34 -3.05
CA LYS A 23 -10.27 5.78 -3.13
C LYS A 23 -11.35 6.19 -2.14
N ASP A 24 -12.39 5.38 -1.99
CA ASP A 24 -13.47 5.66 -1.05
C ASP A 24 -13.00 5.51 0.41
N LEU A 25 -12.23 4.46 0.71
CA LEU A 25 -11.63 4.25 2.03
C LEU A 25 -10.70 5.39 2.44
N ARG A 26 -9.95 5.99 1.50
CA ARG A 26 -9.06 7.12 1.77
C ARG A 26 -9.79 8.35 2.29
N LYS A 27 -11.07 8.51 1.95
CA LYS A 27 -11.91 9.63 2.42
C LYS A 27 -12.53 9.40 3.79
N THR A 28 -12.60 8.14 4.24
CA THR A 28 -13.24 7.79 5.52
C THR A 28 -12.47 8.34 6.73
N SER A 29 -13.21 8.63 7.81
CA SER A 29 -12.62 9.02 9.09
C SER A 29 -11.69 7.94 9.67
N TRP A 30 -11.95 6.67 9.36
CA TRP A 30 -11.07 5.56 9.73
C TRP A 30 -9.66 5.75 9.18
N TRP A 31 -9.52 6.07 7.89
CA TRP A 31 -8.21 6.28 7.28
C TRP A 31 -7.52 7.52 7.84
N LYS A 32 -8.27 8.62 8.01
CA LYS A 32 -7.75 9.85 8.64
C LYS A 32 -7.18 9.56 10.03
N LYS A 33 -7.91 8.80 10.87
CA LYS A 33 -7.46 8.37 12.20
C LYS A 33 -6.27 7.41 12.16
N LYS A 34 -6.24 6.48 11.20
CA LYS A 34 -5.09 5.56 11.04
C LYS A 34 -3.82 6.32 10.67
N LYS A 35 -3.93 7.27 9.73
CA LYS A 35 -2.85 8.16 9.29
C LYS A 35 -2.41 9.16 10.36
N SER A 36 -3.32 9.60 11.23
CA SER A 36 -2.99 10.60 12.27
C SER A 36 -2.05 10.07 13.35
N SER A 37 -1.87 8.75 13.46
CA SER A 37 -0.83 8.16 14.30
C SER A 37 0.58 8.62 13.91
N GLY A 38 0.77 9.04 12.65
CA GLY A 38 2.05 9.50 12.14
C GLY A 38 3.09 8.39 12.01
N LEU A 39 2.73 7.12 12.23
CA LEU A 39 3.69 6.02 12.20
C LEU A 39 3.70 5.33 10.84
N CYS A 40 4.88 5.20 10.25
CA CYS A 40 5.07 4.33 9.09
C CYS A 40 5.01 2.87 9.55
N HIS A 41 4.19 2.05 8.88
CA HIS A 41 4.06 0.63 9.21
C HIS A 41 5.35 -0.16 8.99
N TYR A 42 6.17 0.27 8.03
CA TYR A 42 7.39 -0.43 7.64
C TYR A 42 8.58 -0.09 8.52
N CYS A 43 8.96 1.19 8.60
CA CYS A 43 10.14 1.60 9.35
C CYS A 43 9.84 2.02 10.79
N GLY A 44 8.57 2.08 11.20
CA GLY A 44 8.16 2.50 12.54
C GLY A 44 8.42 3.98 12.88
N LYS A 45 9.09 4.74 12.01
CA LYS A 45 9.42 6.15 12.24
C LYS A 45 8.16 7.04 12.20
N LYS A 46 8.21 8.14 12.94
CA LYS A 46 7.17 9.17 12.96
C LYS A 46 7.35 10.14 11.79
N PHE A 47 6.26 10.42 11.08
CA PHE A 47 6.15 11.34 9.97
C PHE A 47 4.90 12.21 10.14
N LEU A 48 4.87 13.35 9.44
CA LEU A 48 3.65 14.13 9.37
C LEU A 48 2.57 13.31 8.67
N PRO A 49 1.29 13.39 9.08
CA PRO A 49 0.21 12.67 8.42
C PRO A 49 0.22 12.90 6.92
N GLU A 50 0.51 14.12 6.47
CA GLU A 50 0.57 14.53 5.05
C GLU A 50 1.62 13.79 4.22
N GLU A 51 2.71 13.35 4.85
CA GLU A 51 3.78 12.58 4.21
C GLU A 51 3.50 11.09 4.14
N LEU A 52 2.53 10.61 4.93
CA LEU A 52 2.09 9.24 4.91
C LEU A 52 1.11 8.99 3.77
N THR A 53 1.38 7.92 3.04
CA THR A 53 0.59 7.42 1.92
C THR A 53 -0.17 6.17 2.33
N MET A 54 -1.24 5.87 1.60
CA MET A 54 -1.98 4.62 1.75
C MET A 54 -1.32 3.57 0.87
N ASP A 55 -0.82 2.51 1.49
CA ASP A 55 -0.23 1.38 0.78
C ASP A 55 -1.01 0.09 1.07
N HIS A 56 -0.98 -0.82 0.11
CA HIS A 56 -1.56 -2.15 0.22
C HIS A 56 -0.45 -3.16 0.52
N LEU A 57 -0.51 -3.85 1.67
CA LEU A 57 0.47 -4.88 2.03
C LEU A 57 0.63 -5.90 0.91
N ILE A 58 -0.49 -6.42 0.40
CA ILE A 58 -0.57 -7.21 -0.81
C ILE A 58 -1.01 -6.28 -1.95
N PRO A 59 -0.18 -6.08 -3.00
CA PRO A 59 -0.56 -5.26 -4.15
C PRO A 59 -1.84 -5.77 -4.81
N ILE A 60 -2.69 -4.85 -5.28
CA ILE A 60 -3.95 -5.23 -5.95
C ILE A 60 -3.68 -6.10 -7.18
N ALA A 61 -2.61 -5.83 -7.93
CA ALA A 61 -2.20 -6.63 -9.11
C ALA A 61 -1.88 -8.09 -8.78
N LYS A 62 -1.54 -8.40 -7.52
CA LYS A 62 -1.28 -9.76 -7.00
C LYS A 62 -2.49 -10.34 -6.26
N GLY A 63 -3.70 -9.77 -6.44
CA GLY A 63 -4.93 -10.22 -5.79
C GLY A 63 -5.22 -9.58 -4.42
N GLY A 64 -4.46 -8.56 -4.02
CA GLY A 64 -4.69 -7.85 -2.78
C GLY A 64 -6.02 -7.08 -2.75
N LYS A 65 -6.81 -7.27 -1.69
CA LYS A 65 -8.09 -6.57 -1.52
C LYS A 65 -7.91 -5.22 -0.82
N SER A 66 -8.71 -4.22 -1.19
CA SER A 66 -8.76 -2.91 -0.53
C SER A 66 -9.59 -2.97 0.74
N ILE A 67 -9.12 -3.73 1.74
CA ILE A 67 -9.74 -3.86 3.06
C ILE A 67 -8.87 -3.22 4.13
N LYS A 68 -9.47 -2.82 5.26
CA LYS A 68 -8.78 -2.15 6.37
C LYS A 68 -7.54 -2.89 6.90
N ALA A 69 -7.56 -4.23 6.83
CA ALA A 69 -6.45 -5.09 7.24
C ALA A 69 -5.28 -5.08 6.25
N ASN A 70 -5.54 -4.89 4.95
CA ASN A 70 -4.51 -4.82 3.91
C ASN A 70 -3.96 -3.40 3.71
N LEU A 71 -4.63 -2.38 4.24
CA LEU A 71 -4.26 -0.98 4.07
C LEU A 71 -3.43 -0.48 5.25
N VAL A 72 -2.23 0.02 4.98
CA VAL A 72 -1.29 0.50 5.99
C VAL A 72 -0.73 1.89 5.64
N PRO A 73 -0.44 2.74 6.64
CA PRO A 73 0.25 4.00 6.41
C PRO A 73 1.74 3.75 6.14
N ALA A 74 2.24 4.30 5.05
CA ALA A 74 3.65 4.17 4.65
C ALA A 74 4.25 5.53 4.29
N CYS A 75 5.48 5.80 4.72
CA CYS A 75 6.19 6.99 4.27
C CYS A 75 6.58 6.87 2.79
N LYS A 76 6.84 8.00 2.14
CA LYS A 76 7.23 8.03 0.72
C LYS A 76 8.45 7.16 0.43
N GLU A 77 9.46 7.17 1.30
CA GLU A 77 10.67 6.37 1.10
C GLU A 77 10.39 4.86 1.10
N CYS A 78 9.70 4.35 2.13
CA CYS A 78 9.35 2.93 2.21
C CYS A 78 8.39 2.52 1.08
N ASN A 79 7.40 3.37 0.76
CA ASN A 79 6.46 3.12 -0.33
C ASN A 79 7.17 3.04 -1.69
N SER A 80 8.10 3.96 -1.97
CA SER A 80 8.91 3.96 -3.19
C SER A 80 9.91 2.81 -3.25
N ALA A 81 10.43 2.35 -2.11
CA ALA A 81 11.33 1.19 -2.04
C ALA A 81 10.59 -0.14 -2.24
N LYS A 82 9.35 -0.25 -1.75
CA LYS A 82 8.49 -1.43 -1.93
C LYS A 82 7.99 -1.58 -3.37
N LYS A 83 7.47 -0.52 -4.01
CA LYS A 83 6.83 -0.61 -5.34
C LYS A 83 5.82 -1.77 -5.43
N ASN A 84 6.09 -2.78 -6.27
CA ASN A 84 5.27 -3.98 -6.50
C ASN A 84 5.77 -5.22 -5.73
N LYS A 85 6.76 -5.06 -4.85
CA LYS A 85 7.31 -6.14 -4.03
C LYS A 85 6.34 -6.55 -2.93
N LEU A 86 6.28 -7.85 -2.66
CA LEU A 86 5.56 -8.41 -1.53
C LEU A 86 6.32 -8.12 -0.22
N PRO A 87 5.64 -8.18 0.94
CA PRO A 87 6.28 -7.90 2.22
C PRO A 87 7.53 -8.73 2.51
N PHE A 88 7.59 -9.99 2.04
CA PHE A 88 8.78 -10.84 2.22
C PHE A 88 9.95 -10.48 1.28
N GLU A 89 9.68 -9.74 0.21
CA GLU A 89 10.69 -9.23 -0.73
C GLU A 89 11.20 -7.84 -0.30
N PHE A 90 10.58 -7.26 0.73
CA PHE A 90 10.86 -5.92 1.24
C PHE A 90 11.49 -6.02 2.62
N ASP A 91 12.81 -5.97 2.65
CA ASP A 91 13.56 -5.90 3.90
C ASP A 91 13.44 -4.49 4.50
N SER A 92 12.68 -4.38 5.59
CA SER A 92 12.53 -3.12 6.33
C SER A 92 13.74 -2.79 7.20
N GLU A 93 14.68 -3.73 7.37
CA GLU A 93 15.81 -3.65 8.31
C GLU A 93 17.08 -3.01 7.73
N THR A 94 17.18 -2.78 6.41
CA THR A 94 18.39 -2.22 5.80
C THR A 94 18.43 -0.68 5.81
N LYS A 95 18.06 -0.02 6.91
CA LYS A 95 18.21 1.45 7.03
C LYS A 95 18.46 1.98 8.44
#